data_AF-A0A964I477-F1
#
_entry.id   AF-A0A964I477-F1
#
_cell.length_a   1.000
_cell.length_b   1.000
_cell.length_c   1.000
_cell.angle_alpha   90.00
_cell.angle_beta   90.00
_cell.angle_gamma   90.00
#
_symmetry.space_group_name_H-M   'P 1'
#
loop_
_entity.id
_entity.type
_entity.pdbx_description
1 polymer ?
#
loop_
_entity_poly.entity_id
_entity_poly.type
_entity_poly.pdbx_seq_one_letter_code
_entity_poly.pdbx_strand_id
1 'polypeptide(L)'
;METIILLSLIPISLFAWYWLFFRKYNPGTPGVSSSARDQVFPFIDAYMHYKTAALKSAANGSGAEDYIQRVLGKAAQHLPENEESVVIFHKYLQAMAAWSKEVDRNFQDKEKLSQATKKLELDIDQLAPMCEELGWKFKNNWR
;
A
#
# COMPACT_ATOMS: atom_id res chain seq x y z
N MET A 1 40.08 25.08 -8.99
CA MET A 1 39.57 23.70 -8.83
C MET A 1 38.91 23.64 -7.46
N GLU A 2 37.62 23.93 -7.40
CA GLU A 2 36.83 23.81 -6.16
C GLU A 2 35.43 23.33 -6.55
N THR A 3 35.19 22.03 -6.40
CA THR A 3 33.86 21.42 -6.55
C THR A 3 33.77 20.30 -5.51
N ILE A 4 33.37 20.66 -4.29
CA ILE A 4 33.05 19.70 -3.24
C ILE A 4 31.52 19.65 -3.11
N ILE A 5 30.95 18.62 -3.74
CA ILE A 5 29.91 17.72 -3.21
C ILE A 5 28.73 18.41 -2.51
N LEU A 6 27.74 18.81 -3.31
CA LEU A 6 26.35 19.02 -2.88
C LEU A 6 25.56 17.72 -3.13
N LEU A 7 25.84 16.69 -2.33
CA LEU A 7 25.15 15.39 -2.41
C LEU A 7 25.11 14.77 -1.01
N SER A 8 24.16 15.21 -0.17
CA SER A 8 23.57 14.38 0.91
C SER A 8 22.71 15.22 1.85
N LEU A 9 21.54 15.65 1.38
CA LEU A 9 20.45 16.07 2.26
C LEU A 9 19.19 15.26 1.92
N ILE A 10 19.37 13.94 1.89
CA ILE A 10 18.25 13.01 2.07
C ILE A 10 17.98 13.02 3.57
N PRO A 11 16.79 13.42 4.05
CA PRO A 11 16.52 13.47 5.47
C PRO A 11 16.56 12.05 6.03
N ILE A 12 17.59 11.77 6.82
CA ILE A 12 17.81 10.52 7.57
C ILE A 12 16.57 10.18 8.43
N SER A 13 15.71 11.16 8.72
CA SER A 13 14.44 10.98 9.44
C SER A 13 13.41 10.12 8.71
N LEU A 14 13.33 10.18 7.37
CA LEU A 14 12.42 9.31 6.60
C LEU A 14 12.94 7.88 6.54
N PHE A 15 14.26 7.70 6.48
CA PHE A 15 14.90 6.40 6.54
C PHE A 15 14.78 5.78 7.95
N ALA A 16 14.86 6.56 9.01
CA ALA A 16 14.67 6.10 10.38
C ALA A 16 13.22 5.66 10.65
N TRP A 17 12.23 6.37 10.10
CA TRP A 17 10.81 5.96 10.18
C TRP A 17 10.53 4.69 9.37
N TYR A 18 11.04 4.62 8.14
CA TYR A 18 10.99 3.41 7.31
C TYR A 18 11.65 2.23 8.03
N TRP A 19 12.87 2.42 8.56
CA TRP A 19 13.62 1.38 9.26
C TRP A 19 12.97 0.93 10.57
N LEU A 20 12.34 1.83 11.33
CA LEU A 20 11.62 1.45 12.56
C LEU A 20 10.29 0.74 12.27
N PHE A 21 9.58 1.12 11.21
CA PHE A 21 8.37 0.43 10.79
C PHE A 21 8.68 -0.99 10.28
N PHE A 22 9.77 -1.15 9.51
CA PHE A 22 10.21 -2.46 9.01
C PHE A 22 10.99 -3.28 10.05
N ARG A 23 11.63 -2.73 11.08
CA ARG A 23 12.29 -3.56 12.12
C ARG A 23 11.29 -4.33 12.99
N LYS A 24 10.07 -3.83 13.13
CA LYS A 24 8.97 -4.59 13.78
C LYS A 24 8.40 -5.69 12.86
N TYR A 25 8.63 -5.58 11.56
CA TYR A 25 8.35 -6.59 10.53
C TYR A 25 9.65 -7.22 10.08
N ASN A 26 10.25 -8.07 10.91
CA ASN A 26 11.50 -8.75 10.61
C ASN A 26 11.19 -10.05 9.84
N PRO A 27 11.28 -10.13 8.50
CA PRO A 27 11.06 -11.38 7.76
C PRO A 27 12.20 -12.40 7.93
N GLY A 28 13.22 -12.08 8.74
CA GLY A 28 14.49 -12.80 8.82
C GLY A 28 14.73 -13.63 10.08
N THR A 29 13.72 -13.93 10.91
CA THR A 29 13.87 -14.97 11.94
C THR A 29 13.51 -16.35 11.36
N PRO A 30 14.49 -17.23 11.09
CA PRO A 30 14.24 -18.58 10.59
C PRO A 30 13.66 -19.40 11.75
N GLY A 31 12.33 -19.48 11.82
CA GLY A 31 11.63 -20.19 12.88
C GLY A 31 10.17 -19.79 13.08
N VAL A 32 9.73 -18.66 12.51
CA VAL A 32 8.30 -18.29 12.48
C VAL A 32 7.86 -18.40 11.03
N SER A 33 7.12 -19.45 10.67
CA SER A 33 6.34 -19.44 9.44
C SER A 33 5.31 -18.32 9.57
N SER A 34 5.68 -17.11 9.18
CA SER A 34 4.75 -15.99 9.07
C SER A 34 3.73 -16.41 8.02
N SER A 35 2.50 -16.71 8.47
CA SER A 35 1.39 -17.06 7.58
C SER A 35 1.27 -15.96 6.52
N ALA A 36 0.94 -16.29 5.25
CA ALA A 36 0.86 -15.24 4.23
C ALA A 36 -0.17 -14.16 4.61
N ARG A 37 -1.17 -14.54 5.43
CA ARG A 37 -2.07 -13.63 6.14
C ARG A 37 -1.35 -12.48 6.86
N ASP A 38 -0.38 -12.81 7.72
CA ASP A 38 0.36 -11.82 8.51
C ASP A 38 1.32 -10.98 7.64
N GLN A 39 1.60 -11.43 6.41
CA GLN A 39 2.37 -10.67 5.43
C GLN A 39 1.49 -9.68 4.67
N VAL A 40 0.26 -10.05 4.30
CA VAL A 40 -0.54 -9.28 3.34
C VAL A 40 -1.65 -8.42 3.94
N PHE A 41 -2.31 -8.85 5.00
CA PHE A 41 -3.41 -8.11 5.60
C PHE A 41 -3.04 -6.79 6.27
N PRO A 42 -1.81 -6.61 6.80
CA PRO A 42 -1.35 -5.27 7.20
C PRO A 42 -1.43 -4.22 6.09
N PHE A 43 -1.30 -4.61 4.83
CA PHE A 43 -1.42 -3.68 3.71
C PHE A 43 -2.87 -3.21 3.52
N ILE A 44 -3.83 -4.10 3.71
CA ILE A 44 -5.26 -3.80 3.62
C ILE A 44 -5.68 -2.92 4.81
N ASP A 45 -5.26 -3.25 6.04
CA ASP A 45 -5.50 -2.43 7.24
C ASP A 45 -4.91 -1.01 7.10
N ALA A 46 -3.84 -0.86 6.32
CA ALA A 46 -3.19 0.43 6.04
C ALA A 46 -3.65 1.10 4.72
N TYR A 47 -4.76 0.69 4.10
CA TYR A 47 -5.13 1.20 2.77
C TYR A 47 -5.25 2.73 2.69
N MET A 48 -5.76 3.38 3.75
CA MET A 48 -5.87 4.85 3.82
C MET A 48 -4.52 5.55 3.72
N HIS A 49 -3.47 4.93 4.27
CA HIS A 49 -2.10 5.44 4.15
C HIS A 49 -1.64 5.40 2.69
N TYR A 50 -1.83 4.27 2.01
CA TYR A 50 -1.46 4.11 0.60
C TYR A 50 -2.28 5.01 -0.32
N LYS A 51 -3.58 5.17 -0.06
CA LYS A 51 -4.47 6.13 -0.74
C LYS A 51 -3.91 7.55 -0.66
N THR A 52 -3.60 8.00 0.56
CA THR A 52 -3.04 9.34 0.80
C THR A 52 -1.69 9.54 0.12
N ALA A 53 -0.79 8.54 0.19
CA ALA A 53 0.53 8.62 -0.41
C ALA A 53 0.47 8.62 -1.95
N ALA A 54 -0.41 7.83 -2.55
CA ALA A 54 -0.63 7.82 -4.00
C ALA A 54 -1.19 9.16 -4.50
N LEU A 55 -2.15 9.77 -3.79
CA LEU A 55 -2.63 11.12 -4.11
C LEU A 55 -1.53 12.18 -4.06
N LYS A 56 -0.65 12.10 -3.05
CA LYS A 56 0.53 12.98 -2.97
C LYS A 56 1.50 12.75 -4.13
N SER A 57 1.69 11.49 -4.54
CA SER A 57 2.52 11.13 -5.70
C SER A 57 1.97 11.73 -7.00
N ALA A 58 0.65 11.62 -7.23
CA ALA A 58 -0.03 12.25 -8.35
C ALA A 58 0.10 13.78 -8.32
N ALA A 59 -0.11 14.40 -7.14
CA ALA A 59 0.06 15.85 -6.96
C ALA A 59 1.47 16.34 -7.29
N ASN A 60 2.49 15.50 -7.05
CA ASN A 60 3.89 15.79 -7.35
C ASN A 60 4.30 15.40 -8.79
N GLY A 61 3.35 14.99 -9.64
CA GLY A 61 3.59 14.64 -11.04
C GLY A 61 4.24 13.27 -11.26
N SER A 62 4.42 12.46 -10.21
CA SER A 62 4.98 11.11 -10.31
C SER A 62 3.93 10.04 -10.63
N GLY A 63 2.64 10.38 -10.52
CA GLY A 63 1.52 9.46 -10.74
C GLY A 63 1.17 8.63 -9.51
N ALA A 64 -0.13 8.41 -9.30
CA ALA A 64 -0.67 7.51 -8.32
C ALA A 64 -0.42 6.04 -8.71
N GLU A 65 -0.57 5.70 -10.00
CA GLU A 65 -0.39 4.33 -10.48
C GLU A 65 1.05 3.85 -10.26
N ASP A 66 2.05 4.65 -10.63
CA ASP A 66 3.46 4.32 -10.42
C ASP A 66 3.77 4.10 -8.92
N TYR A 67 3.20 4.93 -8.03
CA TYR A 67 3.34 4.71 -6.59
C TYR A 67 2.76 3.36 -6.15
N ILE A 68 1.53 3.04 -6.56
CA ILE A 68 0.86 1.78 -6.19
C ILE A 68 1.61 0.58 -6.74
N GLN A 69 2.08 0.60 -7.99
CA GLN A 69 2.84 -0.49 -8.58
C GLN A 69 4.19 -0.70 -7.86
N ARG A 70 4.90 0.38 -7.53
CA ARG A 70 6.20 0.27 -6.84
C ARG A 70 6.07 -0.22 -5.41
N VAL A 71 4.99 0.11 -4.70
CA VAL A 71 4.81 -0.25 -3.29
C VAL A 71 4.07 -1.56 -3.14
N LEU A 72 2.84 -1.63 -3.66
CA LEU A 72 1.97 -2.81 -3.50
C LEU A 72 2.27 -3.88 -4.53
N GLY A 73 2.62 -3.51 -5.77
CA GLY A 73 3.01 -4.47 -6.80
C GLY A 73 4.27 -5.26 -6.42
N LYS A 74 5.28 -4.60 -5.84
CA LYS A 74 6.48 -5.29 -5.32
C LYS A 74 6.18 -6.21 -4.15
N ALA A 75 5.24 -5.83 -3.26
CA ALA A 75 4.81 -6.69 -2.15
C ALA A 75 4.15 -7.98 -2.66
N ALA A 76 3.53 -7.96 -3.84
CA ALA A 76 2.90 -9.12 -4.46
C ALA A 76 3.89 -10.13 -5.07
N GLN A 77 5.11 -9.73 -5.43
CA GLN A 77 6.02 -10.54 -6.25
C GLN A 77 6.60 -11.79 -5.57
N HIS A 78 6.55 -11.84 -4.23
CA HIS A 78 7.18 -12.91 -3.44
C HIS A 78 6.18 -13.68 -2.58
N LEU A 79 4.88 -13.54 -2.88
CA LEU A 79 3.84 -14.22 -2.11
C LEU A 79 3.67 -15.66 -2.59
N PRO A 80 3.43 -16.61 -1.67
CA PRO A 80 3.16 -17.99 -2.05
C PRO A 80 1.88 -18.06 -2.89
N GLU A 81 1.98 -18.66 -4.07
CA GLU A 81 0.82 -18.93 -4.91
C GLU A 81 -0.11 -19.92 -4.19
N ASN A 82 -1.43 -19.66 -4.24
CA ASN A 82 -2.51 -20.51 -3.71
C ASN A 82 -2.90 -20.39 -2.23
N GLU A 83 -2.42 -19.37 -1.49
CA GLU A 83 -3.00 -19.03 -0.19
C GLU A 83 -4.20 -18.07 -0.34
N GLU A 84 -5.30 -18.33 0.38
CA GLU A 84 -6.52 -17.53 0.30
C GLU A 84 -6.29 -16.06 0.67
N SER A 85 -5.40 -15.80 1.63
CA SER A 85 -4.97 -14.43 1.98
C SER A 85 -4.27 -13.72 0.83
N VAL A 86 -3.51 -14.45 0.00
CA VAL A 86 -2.84 -13.91 -1.18
C VAL A 86 -3.85 -13.59 -2.28
N VAL A 87 -4.88 -14.42 -2.45
CA VAL A 87 -6.01 -14.13 -3.35
C VAL A 87 -6.72 -12.84 -2.94
N ILE A 88 -7.00 -12.67 -1.64
CA ILE A 88 -7.60 -11.43 -1.10
C ILE A 88 -6.68 -10.23 -1.35
N PHE A 89 -5.37 -10.39 -1.14
CA PHE A 89 -4.40 -9.33 -1.42
C PHE A 89 -4.34 -8.95 -2.90
N HIS A 90 -4.45 -9.90 -3.83
CA HIS A 90 -4.52 -9.58 -5.25
C HIS A 90 -5.78 -8.78 -5.61
N LYS A 91 -6.93 -9.08 -4.99
CA LYS A 91 -8.15 -8.27 -5.14
C LYS A 91 -7.93 -6.84 -4.63
N TYR A 92 -7.27 -6.69 -3.48
CA TYR A 92 -6.88 -5.39 -2.94
C TYR A 92 -5.96 -4.61 -3.90
N LEU A 93 -4.91 -5.25 -4.42
CA LEU A 93 -3.99 -4.65 -5.38
C LEU A 93 -4.71 -4.21 -6.66
N GLN A 94 -5.64 -5.02 -7.17
CA GLN A 94 -6.45 -4.68 -8.34
C GLN A 94 -7.33 -3.45 -8.09
N ALA A 95 -7.99 -3.38 -6.94
CA ALA A 95 -8.81 -2.23 -6.57
C ALA A 95 -7.97 -0.94 -6.46
N MET A 96 -6.82 -1.01 -5.77
CA MET A 96 -5.89 0.13 -5.65
C MET A 96 -5.33 0.56 -7.01
N ALA A 97 -4.97 -0.39 -7.87
CA ALA A 97 -4.46 -0.10 -9.22
C ALA A 97 -5.54 0.57 -10.09
N ALA A 98 -6.76 0.03 -10.09
CA ALA A 98 -7.88 0.61 -10.84
C ALA A 98 -8.20 2.03 -10.37
N TRP A 99 -8.28 2.25 -9.05
CA TRP A 99 -8.46 3.58 -8.47
C TRP A 99 -7.33 4.54 -8.86
N SER A 100 -6.06 4.10 -8.77
CA SER A 100 -4.91 4.95 -9.06
C SER A 100 -4.85 5.41 -10.52
N LYS A 101 -5.28 4.57 -11.47
CA LYS A 101 -5.44 4.95 -12.88
C LYS A 101 -6.47 6.05 -13.06
N GLU A 102 -7.59 5.97 -12.35
CA GLU A 102 -8.62 6.99 -12.39
C GLU A 102 -8.18 8.30 -11.73
N VAL A 103 -7.35 8.23 -10.69
CA VAL A 103 -6.70 9.41 -10.10
C VAL A 103 -5.82 10.12 -11.12
N ASP A 104 -4.94 9.38 -11.80
CA ASP A 104 -4.01 9.97 -12.77
C ASP A 104 -4.73 10.57 -13.97
N ARG A 105 -5.80 9.91 -14.45
CA ARG A 105 -6.62 10.42 -15.58
C ARG A 105 -7.45 11.65 -15.23
N ASN A 106 -7.96 11.71 -14.00
CA ASN A 106 -8.99 12.66 -13.62
C ASN A 106 -8.55 13.58 -12.48
N PHE A 107 -7.24 13.79 -12.27
CA PHE A 107 -6.70 14.51 -11.12
C PHE A 107 -7.29 15.92 -10.90
N GLN A 108 -7.75 16.57 -11.97
CA GLN A 108 -8.39 17.90 -11.91
C GLN A 108 -9.92 17.85 -11.76
N ASP A 109 -10.55 16.69 -11.97
CA ASP A 109 -12.00 16.49 -11.94
C ASP A 109 -12.43 15.93 -10.57
N LYS A 110 -12.85 16.82 -9.69
CA LYS A 110 -13.22 16.49 -8.30
C LYS A 110 -14.38 15.48 -8.22
N GLU A 111 -15.32 15.53 -9.15
CA GLU A 111 -16.47 14.63 -9.13
C GLU A 111 -16.03 13.21 -9.45
N LYS A 112 -15.25 13.03 -10.51
CA LYS A 112 -14.71 11.72 -10.89
C LYS A 112 -13.77 11.17 -9.82
N LEU A 113 -12.94 12.00 -9.19
CA LEU A 113 -12.11 11.58 -8.06
C LEU A 113 -12.95 11.11 -6.87
N SER A 114 -14.05 11.80 -6.58
CA SER A 114 -14.97 11.39 -5.51
C SER A 114 -15.62 10.05 -5.84
N GLN A 115 -16.08 9.85 -7.07
CA GLN A 115 -16.67 8.59 -7.53
C GLN A 115 -15.65 7.44 -7.47
N ALA A 116 -14.43 7.65 -7.94
CA ALA A 116 -13.35 6.66 -7.87
C ALA A 116 -13.03 6.29 -6.42
N THR A 117 -12.99 7.28 -5.52
CA THR A 117 -12.71 7.05 -4.09
C THR A 117 -13.83 6.25 -3.42
N LYS A 118 -15.09 6.58 -3.68
CA LYS A 118 -16.24 5.80 -3.18
C LYS A 118 -16.21 4.35 -3.66
N LYS A 119 -15.84 4.14 -4.92
CA LYS A 119 -15.69 2.79 -5.47
C LYS A 119 -14.57 2.03 -4.75
N LEU A 120 -13.41 2.64 -4.55
CA LEU A 120 -12.32 2.03 -3.79
C LEU A 120 -12.79 1.66 -2.38
N GLU A 121 -13.46 2.56 -1.66
CA GLU A 121 -13.95 2.30 -0.31
C GLU A 121 -14.94 1.13 -0.28
N LEU A 122 -15.84 1.03 -1.25
CA LEU A 122 -16.72 -0.13 -1.40
C LEU A 122 -15.95 -1.43 -1.64
N ASP A 123 -14.94 -1.41 -2.51
CA ASP A 123 -14.10 -2.58 -2.78
C ASP A 123 -13.37 -3.02 -1.51
N ILE A 124 -12.81 -2.09 -0.72
CA ILE A 124 -12.15 -2.38 0.55
C ILE A 124 -13.13 -2.94 1.60
N ASP A 125 -14.35 -2.38 1.65
CA ASP A 125 -15.41 -2.83 2.55
C ASP A 125 -15.81 -4.29 2.30
N GLN A 126 -15.77 -4.74 1.04
CA GLN A 126 -16.02 -6.13 0.68
C GLN A 126 -14.87 -7.07 1.04
N LEU A 127 -13.63 -6.57 1.12
CA LEU A 127 -12.46 -7.37 1.49
C LEU A 127 -12.32 -7.55 3.00
N ALA A 128 -12.80 -6.60 3.79
CA ALA A 128 -12.75 -6.66 5.26
C ALA A 128 -13.34 -7.96 5.85
N PRO A 129 -14.60 -8.35 5.55
CA PRO A 129 -15.16 -9.59 6.10
C PRO A 129 -14.37 -10.82 5.66
N MET A 130 -13.84 -10.84 4.44
CA MET A 130 -12.98 -11.94 3.98
C MET A 130 -11.69 -12.05 4.80
N CYS A 131 -11.10 -10.92 5.22
CA CYS A 131 -9.92 -10.94 6.07
C CYS A 131 -10.26 -11.45 7.48
N GLU A 132 -11.42 -11.04 8.01
CA GLU A 132 -11.92 -11.47 9.33
C GLU A 132 -12.25 -12.96 9.37
N GLU A 133 -12.81 -13.52 8.28
CA GLU A 133 -13.01 -14.97 8.11
C GLU A 133 -11.70 -15.75 8.22
N LEU A 134 -10.59 -15.18 7.74
CA LEU A 134 -9.24 -15.75 7.90
C LEU A 134 -8.58 -15.40 9.24
N GLY A 135 -9.35 -14.85 10.19
CA GLY A 135 -8.93 -14.56 11.56
C GLY A 135 -8.14 -13.27 11.74
N TRP A 136 -8.15 -12.37 10.74
CA TRP A 136 -7.61 -11.02 10.91
C TRP A 136 -8.50 -10.19 11.82
N LYS A 137 -7.89 -9.27 12.59
CA LYS A 137 -8.62 -8.29 13.38
C LYS A 137 -8.14 -6.91 12.98
N PHE A 138 -9.00 -6.15 12.31
CA PHE A 138 -8.72 -4.76 11.99
C PHE A 138 -8.60 -3.92 13.25
N LYS A 139 -7.81 -2.84 13.19
CA LYS A 139 -7.70 -1.91 14.31
C LYS A 139 -9.01 -1.13 14.49
N ASN A 140 -9.29 -0.71 15.73
CA ASN A 140 -10.39 0.21 16.00
C ASN A 140 -10.19 1.49 15.16
N ASN A 141 -11.23 1.92 14.44
CA ASN A 141 -11.21 3.08 13.53
C ASN A 141 -10.24 2.95 12.35
N TRP A 142 -10.08 1.74 11.79
CA TRP A 142 -9.28 1.54 10.57
C TRP A 142 -9.88 2.22 9.32
N ARG A 143 -11.12 2.73 9.41
CA ARG A 143 -11.83 3.52 8.39
C ARG A 143 -11.84 5.01 8.73
#